data_AF-A0A1Y1VE20-F1
#
_entry.id   AF-A0A1Y1VE20-F1
#
_cell.length_a   1.000
_cell.length_b   1.000
_cell.length_c   1.000
_cell.angle_alpha   90.00
_cell.angle_beta   90.00
_cell.angle_gamma   90.00
#
_symmetry.space_group_name_H-M   'P 1'
#
loop_
_entity.id
_entity.type
_entity.pdbx_description
1 polymer ?
#
loop_
_entity_poly.entity_id
_entity_poly.type
_entity_poly.pdbx_seq_one_letter_code
_entity_poly.pdbx_strand_id
1 'polypeptide(L)'
;MSNVPMNLKQVCPRCQGAGFVHINDEIKHDKAKNVKCKNCKNCTTCQGTGTVVGKMPCITCNVKGWLHDSPHPHDTGDSIRCFYCKTCPDCKEAGVVDINYKKPESISSKSSGGKRSKSKSSKSKPSKQASTNSSDQKSTTSSTPAENHLRGSCPVCSALGFVHESHIPHDKPSGKPCKFCSVCRVCAGAGIIVGKQACTHCSAKGWYHPPNSKFVHNVTPSTMRCFHCKDCPVCGGYGVVDPTKSKENYRNSIISQKTDHTLYSPPSKETINVQLTPPTHKNFQLSNQHYQKLLEKEQEKQQEQLILQEHIQQRLEISQAQQKIEQQIAQQQKLQQEQQIKQIQMQQMQQLQLQQMQMQMQQMSLYQPVMYMPYAYTASPVATPLTTPVATPVTPVMPYGYAAQAQTICTSCQGLGFKHKKKTSKPHNQVPNVRCENCRDCKTCHGTGYISL
;
A
#
# COMPACT_ATOMS: atom_id res chain seq x y z
N MET A 1 16.91 -10.31 40.82
CA MET A 1 16.96 -9.90 39.39
C MET A 1 16.32 -11.00 38.57
N SER A 2 15.11 -10.77 38.07
CA SER A 2 14.34 -11.79 37.34
C SER A 2 14.84 -11.84 35.89
N ASN A 3 15.34 -13.00 35.47
CA ASN A 3 15.79 -13.25 34.09
C ASN A 3 14.55 -13.26 33.18
N VAL A 4 14.28 -12.14 32.49
CA VAL A 4 13.21 -12.09 31.48
C VAL A 4 13.77 -12.72 30.21
N PRO A 5 13.22 -13.84 29.73
CA PRO A 5 13.67 -14.46 28.49
C PRO A 5 13.37 -13.53 27.32
N MET A 6 14.41 -12.92 26.76
CA MET A 6 14.34 -12.15 25.51
C MET A 6 13.93 -13.12 24.40
N ASN A 7 12.67 -13.06 23.96
CA ASN A 7 12.18 -13.87 22.86
C ASN A 7 12.65 -13.21 21.56
N LEU A 8 13.82 -13.62 21.06
CA LEU A 8 14.36 -13.07 19.81
C LEU A 8 13.49 -13.55 18.64
N LYS A 9 12.83 -12.58 18.00
CA LYS A 9 12.12 -12.77 16.73
C LYS A 9 13.12 -12.65 15.59
N GLN A 10 13.18 -13.64 14.71
CA GLN A 10 14.00 -13.60 13.50
C GLN A 10 13.14 -13.37 12.28
N VAL A 11 13.68 -12.67 11.28
CA VAL A 11 13.04 -12.53 9.97
C VAL A 11 12.74 -13.91 9.40
N CYS A 12 11.50 -14.14 8.97
CA CYS A 12 11.07 -15.42 8.43
C CYS A 12 11.90 -15.74 7.18
N PRO A 13 12.71 -16.82 7.17
CA PRO A 13 13.63 -17.12 6.08
C PRO A 13 12.91 -17.49 4.78
N ARG A 14 11.62 -17.86 4.87
CA ARG A 14 10.79 -18.25 3.72
C ARG A 14 10.26 -17.06 2.93
N CYS A 15 9.86 -15.98 3.62
CA CYS A 15 9.35 -14.76 2.99
C CYS A 15 10.29 -13.57 3.11
N GLN A 16 11.47 -13.76 3.71
CA GLN A 16 12.49 -12.73 3.93
C GLN A 16 11.95 -11.47 4.62
N GLY A 17 10.97 -11.60 5.52
CA GLY A 17 10.39 -10.45 6.23
C GLY A 17 9.12 -9.89 5.61
N ALA A 18 8.79 -10.25 4.37
CA ALA A 18 7.64 -9.69 3.67
C ALA A 18 6.30 -10.20 4.22
N GLY A 19 6.27 -11.39 4.81
CA GLY A 19 5.04 -12.03 5.30
C GLY A 19 4.22 -12.75 4.21
N PHE A 20 4.60 -12.62 2.95
CA PHE A 20 3.96 -13.25 1.80
C PHE A 20 4.99 -13.87 0.85
N VAL A 21 4.59 -14.89 0.09
CA VAL A 21 5.42 -15.58 -0.89
C VAL A 21 4.61 -15.92 -2.15
N HIS A 22 5.27 -15.94 -3.31
CA HIS A 22 4.72 -16.59 -4.48
C HIS A 22 4.70 -18.09 -4.25
N ILE A 23 3.52 -18.60 -3.90
CA ILE A 23 3.30 -20.04 -3.90
C ILE A 23 2.93 -20.41 -5.34
N ASN A 24 3.94 -20.65 -6.17
CA ASN A 24 3.77 -21.25 -7.49
C ASN A 24 3.40 -22.75 -7.33
N ASP A 25 2.28 -23.05 -6.68
CA ASP A 25 1.76 -24.42 -6.55
C ASP A 25 1.28 -24.98 -7.89
N GLU A 26 1.03 -24.13 -8.89
CA GLU A 26 0.57 -24.57 -10.21
C GLU A 26 1.70 -25.15 -11.08
N ILE A 27 2.95 -24.72 -10.85
CA ILE A 27 4.10 -25.31 -11.55
C ILE A 27 4.61 -26.46 -10.67
N LYS A 28 3.98 -27.62 -10.84
CA LYS A 28 4.47 -28.87 -10.23
C LYS A 28 5.93 -29.04 -10.59
N HIS A 29 6.79 -29.03 -9.58
CA HIS A 29 8.19 -29.41 -9.77
C HIS A 29 8.22 -30.88 -10.15
N ASP A 30 8.89 -31.18 -11.25
CA ASP A 30 9.18 -32.54 -11.72
C ASP A 30 10.18 -33.26 -10.80
N LYS A 31 10.82 -32.53 -9.89
CA LYS A 31 11.87 -33.04 -8.99
C LYS A 31 11.66 -32.57 -7.55
N ALA A 32 12.39 -33.19 -6.63
CA ALA A 32 12.35 -32.86 -5.20
C ALA A 32 12.71 -31.38 -4.92
N LYS A 33 12.27 -30.84 -3.77
CA LYS A 33 12.34 -29.41 -3.39
C LYS A 33 13.74 -28.76 -3.42
N ASN A 34 14.81 -29.55 -3.52
CA ASN A 34 16.20 -29.09 -3.56
C ASN A 34 16.93 -29.49 -4.85
N VAL A 35 16.19 -29.92 -5.88
CA VAL A 35 16.77 -30.32 -7.17
C VAL A 35 16.27 -29.36 -8.23
N LYS A 36 17.20 -28.85 -9.04
CA LYS A 36 16.89 -27.98 -10.18
C LYS A 36 15.90 -28.67 -11.14
N CYS A 37 14.70 -28.12 -11.20
CA CYS A 37 13.65 -28.47 -12.13
C CYS A 37 13.97 -28.00 -13.56
N LYS A 38 13.26 -28.52 -14.56
CA LYS A 38 13.47 -28.10 -15.97
C LYS A 38 13.17 -26.61 -16.22
N ASN A 39 12.29 -26.01 -15.42
CA ASN A 39 11.87 -24.61 -15.55
C ASN A 39 12.69 -23.63 -14.69
N CYS A 40 13.66 -24.15 -13.93
CA CYS A 40 14.51 -23.38 -13.02
C CYS A 40 15.68 -22.78 -13.82
N LYS A 41 15.86 -21.46 -13.82
CA LYS A 41 17.03 -20.81 -14.43
C LYS A 41 18.17 -20.71 -13.44
N ASN A 42 19.42 -20.78 -13.91
CA ASN A 42 20.56 -20.53 -13.04
C ASN A 42 20.51 -19.08 -12.54
N CYS A 43 20.80 -18.87 -11.26
CA CYS A 43 20.93 -17.54 -10.70
C CYS A 43 22.10 -16.83 -11.38
N THR A 44 21.85 -15.68 -11.99
CA THR A 44 22.87 -14.90 -12.70
C THR A 44 23.97 -14.40 -11.76
N THR A 45 23.62 -14.08 -10.51
CA THR A 45 24.56 -13.57 -9.50
C THR A 45 25.61 -14.59 -9.08
N CYS A 46 25.23 -15.86 -8.90
CA CYS A 46 26.16 -16.93 -8.46
C CYS A 46 26.44 -17.98 -9.54
N GLN A 47 25.95 -17.75 -10.76
CA GLN A 47 26.10 -18.64 -11.91
C GLN A 47 25.69 -20.10 -11.67
N GLY A 48 24.71 -20.36 -10.79
CA GLY A 48 24.29 -21.74 -10.50
C GLY A 48 24.88 -22.34 -9.22
N THR A 49 25.88 -21.73 -8.60
CA THR A 49 26.65 -22.37 -7.50
C THR A 49 25.98 -22.23 -6.13
N GLY A 50 25.10 -21.26 -5.95
CA GLY A 50 24.51 -20.93 -4.65
C GLY A 50 25.43 -20.06 -3.77
N THR A 51 26.65 -19.76 -4.19
CA THR A 51 27.60 -18.91 -3.46
C THR A 51 28.21 -17.85 -4.36
N VAL A 52 28.41 -16.63 -3.87
CA VAL A 52 29.18 -15.60 -4.56
C VAL A 52 30.66 -15.71 -4.18
N VAL A 53 31.56 -15.21 -5.04
CA VAL A 53 33.03 -15.28 -4.88
C VAL A 53 33.42 -14.95 -3.43
N GLY A 54 34.13 -15.88 -2.77
CA GLY A 54 34.44 -15.80 -1.34
C GLY A 54 33.56 -16.63 -0.40
N LYS A 55 32.87 -17.68 -0.90
CA LYS A 55 32.03 -18.62 -0.11
C LYS A 55 30.83 -17.98 0.60
N MET A 56 30.49 -16.73 0.29
CA MET A 56 29.31 -16.11 0.86
C MET A 56 28.04 -16.69 0.22
N PRO A 57 27.01 -17.05 1.00
CA PRO A 57 25.76 -17.57 0.47
C PRO A 57 25.10 -16.55 -0.46
N CYS A 58 24.67 -16.98 -1.64
CA CYS A 58 24.01 -16.11 -2.59
C CYS A 58 22.59 -15.76 -2.10
N ILE A 59 22.42 -14.51 -1.66
CA ILE A 59 21.13 -13.99 -1.15
C ILE A 59 20.05 -13.98 -2.22
N THR A 60 20.40 -13.76 -3.49
CA THR A 60 19.45 -13.68 -4.60
C THR A 60 18.68 -15.00 -4.77
N CYS A 61 19.37 -16.14 -4.73
CA CYS A 61 18.78 -17.47 -4.87
C CYS A 61 18.64 -18.24 -3.56
N ASN A 62 18.94 -17.58 -2.43
CA ASN A 62 18.95 -18.16 -1.10
C ASN A 62 19.74 -19.49 -1.06
N VAL A 63 20.99 -19.44 -1.55
CA VAL A 63 21.94 -20.57 -1.62
C VAL A 63 21.56 -21.73 -2.55
N LYS A 64 20.43 -21.64 -3.25
CA LYS A 64 19.98 -22.73 -4.13
C LYS A 64 20.76 -22.80 -5.44
N GLY A 65 21.32 -21.69 -5.91
CA GLY A 65 21.98 -21.61 -7.22
C GLY A 65 21.03 -21.39 -8.39
N TRP A 66 19.72 -21.60 -8.23
CA TRP A 66 18.72 -21.37 -9.27
C TRP A 66 17.57 -20.50 -8.78
N LEU A 67 16.93 -19.80 -9.72
CA LEU A 67 15.75 -18.97 -9.53
C LEU A 67 14.62 -19.52 -10.39
N HIS A 68 13.40 -19.40 -9.87
CA HIS A 68 12.23 -19.48 -10.71
C HIS A 68 11.94 -18.08 -11.22
N ASP A 69 11.95 -17.91 -12.54
CA ASP A 69 11.18 -16.82 -13.12
C ASP A 69 9.72 -17.18 -12.87
N SER A 70 9.14 -16.63 -11.80
CA SER A 70 7.68 -16.54 -11.77
C SER A 70 7.29 -15.85 -13.08
N PRO A 71 6.39 -16.43 -13.88
CA PRO A 71 5.98 -15.83 -15.16
C PRO A 71 5.35 -14.43 -14.96
N HIS A 72 5.09 -14.05 -13.72
CA HIS A 72 4.62 -12.74 -13.31
C HIS A 72 5.68 -12.10 -12.40
N PRO A 73 6.54 -11.21 -12.95
CA PRO A 73 7.34 -10.33 -12.11
C PRO A 73 6.41 -9.52 -11.21
N HIS A 74 6.88 -9.11 -10.03
CA HIS A 74 6.10 -8.21 -9.20
C HIS A 74 5.96 -6.86 -9.94
N ASP A 75 4.73 -6.45 -10.20
CA ASP A 75 4.44 -5.11 -10.75
C ASP A 75 4.65 -4.00 -9.69
N THR A 76 4.97 -4.37 -8.45
CA THR A 76 5.19 -3.50 -7.28
C THR A 76 6.49 -3.87 -6.58
N GLY A 77 7.08 -2.97 -5.79
CA GLY A 77 8.33 -3.25 -5.07
C GLY A 77 8.24 -4.48 -4.14
N ASP A 78 9.40 -5.07 -3.80
CA ASP A 78 9.53 -6.35 -3.08
C ASP A 78 8.81 -6.41 -1.72
N SER A 79 8.50 -5.25 -1.13
CA SER A 79 7.75 -5.10 0.13
C SER A 79 6.23 -5.02 -0.04
N ILE A 80 5.71 -5.03 -1.28
CA ILE A 80 4.27 -4.92 -1.57
C ILE A 80 3.75 -6.24 -2.15
N ARG A 81 2.67 -6.76 -1.54
CA ARG A 81 1.98 -7.96 -1.99
C ARG A 81 1.37 -7.72 -3.37
N CYS A 82 1.80 -8.46 -4.38
CA CYS A 82 1.12 -8.49 -5.67
C CYS A 82 -0.09 -9.46 -5.63
N PHE A 83 -0.92 -9.45 -6.68
CA PHE A 83 -2.12 -10.28 -6.78
C PHE A 83 -1.87 -11.79 -6.61
N TYR A 84 -0.67 -12.26 -6.98
CA TYR A 84 -0.30 -13.68 -6.96
C TYR A 84 0.40 -14.12 -5.66
N CYS A 85 0.75 -13.18 -4.78
CA CYS A 85 1.38 -13.49 -3.51
C CYS A 85 0.36 -14.03 -2.51
N LYS A 86 0.63 -15.22 -1.97
CA LYS A 86 -0.15 -15.80 -0.87
C LYS A 86 0.56 -15.53 0.46
N THR A 87 -0.22 -15.50 1.53
CA THR A 87 0.27 -15.45 2.91
C THR A 87 1.34 -16.52 3.14
N CYS A 88 2.48 -16.14 3.71
CA CYS A 88 3.52 -17.10 4.05
C CYS A 88 2.98 -18.06 5.13
N PRO A 89 2.96 -19.38 4.89
CA PRO A 89 2.39 -20.34 5.83
C PRO A 89 3.19 -20.44 7.13
N ASP A 90 4.48 -20.07 7.11
CA ASP A 90 5.37 -20.23 8.26
C ASP A 90 5.18 -19.08 9.27
N CYS A 91 5.08 -17.83 8.79
CA CYS A 91 4.98 -16.65 9.65
C CYS A 91 3.58 -16.02 9.68
N LYS A 92 2.62 -16.53 8.89
CA LYS A 92 1.24 -16.01 8.81
C LYS A 92 1.18 -14.48 8.68
N GLU A 93 1.86 -13.95 7.67
CA GLU A 93 1.94 -12.49 7.38
C GLU A 93 2.81 -11.66 8.32
N ALA A 94 3.24 -12.19 9.46
CA ALA A 94 4.05 -11.41 10.42
C ALA A 94 5.44 -11.02 9.88
N GLY A 95 5.94 -11.71 8.85
CA GLY A 95 7.29 -11.52 8.34
C GLY A 95 8.39 -12.03 9.26
N VAL A 96 8.06 -12.37 10.51
CA VAL A 96 8.99 -12.86 11.53
C VAL A 96 8.52 -14.19 12.10
N VAL A 97 9.47 -15.03 12.50
CA VAL A 97 9.25 -16.29 13.22
C VAL A 97 10.09 -16.27 14.50
N ASP A 98 9.60 -16.90 15.56
CA ASP A 98 10.40 -17.06 16.77
C ASP A 98 11.56 -18.03 16.51
N ILE A 99 12.76 -17.73 17.02
CA ILE A 99 13.98 -18.53 16.75
C ILE A 99 13.85 -20.00 17.19
N ASN A 100 12.90 -20.31 18.08
CA ASN A 100 12.57 -21.68 18.50
C ASN A 100 11.62 -22.43 17.56
N TYR A 101 11.39 -21.95 16.34
CA TYR A 101 10.54 -22.64 15.37
C TYR A 101 11.18 -23.95 14.88
N LYS A 102 10.90 -25.06 15.60
CA LYS A 102 11.15 -26.42 15.10
C LYS A 102 10.24 -26.66 13.89
N LYS A 103 10.85 -26.71 12.71
CA LYS A 103 10.19 -27.04 11.44
C LYS A 103 9.42 -28.35 11.61
N PRO A 104 8.09 -28.38 11.39
CA PRO A 104 7.35 -29.64 11.46
C PRO A 104 7.85 -30.56 10.35
N GLU A 105 8.36 -31.74 10.73
CA GLU A 105 8.74 -32.78 9.80
C GLU A 105 7.52 -33.16 8.94
N SER A 106 7.71 -33.17 7.62
CA SER A 106 6.65 -33.37 6.65
C SER A 106 6.06 -34.77 6.74
N ILE A 107 4.76 -34.86 7.04
CA ILE A 107 3.98 -36.09 6.96
C ILE A 107 3.97 -36.56 5.50
N SER A 108 4.67 -37.65 5.23
CA SER A 108 4.58 -38.41 3.99
C SER A 108 3.19 -39.04 3.87
N SER A 109 2.46 -38.70 2.81
CA SER A 109 1.15 -39.26 2.51
C SER A 109 1.29 -40.70 2.04
N LYS A 110 0.97 -41.67 2.91
CA LYS A 110 0.68 -43.06 2.51
C LYS A 110 -0.84 -43.22 2.41
N SER A 111 -1.29 -43.61 1.22
CA SER A 111 -2.64 -44.00 0.88
C SER A 111 -2.97 -45.41 1.40
N SER A 112 -4.04 -45.54 2.20
CA SER A 112 -4.85 -46.76 2.27
C SER A 112 -6.16 -46.47 3.01
N GLY A 113 -7.27 -46.90 2.42
CA GLY A 113 -8.63 -46.59 2.86
C GLY A 113 -9.10 -47.31 4.12
N GLY A 114 -10.30 -46.94 4.58
CA GLY A 114 -10.99 -47.68 5.64
C GLY A 114 -12.01 -46.86 6.45
N LYS A 115 -13.29 -47.01 6.07
CA LYS A 115 -14.52 -47.07 6.89
C LYS A 115 -14.82 -46.00 7.99
N ARG A 116 -15.95 -45.32 7.75
CA ARG A 116 -17.02 -44.88 8.68
C ARG A 116 -16.84 -45.23 10.16
N SER A 117 -17.02 -44.23 11.03
CA SER A 117 -17.80 -44.33 12.28
C SER A 117 -18.26 -42.95 12.79
N LYS A 118 -19.50 -42.92 13.30
CA LYS A 118 -20.18 -41.79 13.95
C LYS A 118 -19.75 -41.68 15.42
N SER A 119 -19.56 -40.46 15.92
CA SER A 119 -19.69 -40.10 17.35
C SER A 119 -19.82 -38.57 17.44
N LYS A 120 -21.02 -38.04 17.75
CA LYS A 120 -21.56 -37.71 19.09
C LYS A 120 -20.82 -36.56 19.81
N SER A 121 -21.66 -35.63 20.23
CA SER A 121 -21.42 -34.35 20.87
C SER A 121 -20.69 -34.43 22.21
N SER A 122 -19.93 -33.39 22.54
CA SER A 122 -19.87 -32.90 23.92
C SER A 122 -19.69 -31.38 23.97
N LYS A 123 -20.50 -30.82 24.86
CA LYS A 123 -20.80 -29.43 25.17
C LYS A 123 -19.89 -29.00 26.32
N SER A 124 -19.19 -27.88 26.22
CA SER A 124 -18.46 -27.30 27.36
C SER A 124 -18.81 -25.81 27.50
N LYS A 125 -19.37 -25.47 28.66
CA LYS A 125 -19.66 -24.12 29.17
C LYS A 125 -18.40 -23.49 29.81
N PRO A 126 -18.35 -22.15 29.95
CA PRO A 126 -17.16 -21.43 30.39
C PRO A 126 -17.11 -21.23 31.91
N SER A 127 -15.89 -21.15 32.46
CA SER A 127 -15.65 -20.79 33.87
C SER A 127 -15.19 -19.34 34.01
N LYS A 128 -15.75 -18.66 35.01
CA LYS A 128 -15.40 -17.31 35.50
C LYS A 128 -14.13 -17.35 36.36
N GLN A 129 -13.28 -16.33 36.26
CA GLN A 129 -12.41 -15.78 37.32
C GLN A 129 -11.82 -14.46 36.77
N ALA A 130 -12.22 -13.30 37.28
CA ALA A 130 -11.73 -12.58 38.47
C ALA A 130 -10.52 -11.68 38.16
N SER A 131 -10.77 -10.38 38.30
CA SER A 131 -9.92 -9.22 37.98
C SER A 131 -8.84 -8.97 39.04
N THR A 132 -7.68 -8.43 38.63
CA THR A 132 -6.85 -7.53 39.46
C THR A 132 -6.14 -6.49 38.59
N ASN A 133 -6.09 -5.25 39.11
CA ASN A 133 -5.64 -4.00 38.50
C ASN A 133 -4.11 -3.85 38.47
N SER A 134 -3.57 -3.10 37.50
CA SER A 134 -2.48 -2.11 37.73
C SER A 134 -2.21 -1.26 36.48
N SER A 135 -1.68 -0.08 36.76
CA SER A 135 -1.84 1.21 36.09
C SER A 135 -0.74 1.57 35.09
N ASP A 136 -1.03 2.61 34.31
CA ASP A 136 -0.12 3.55 33.64
C ASP A 136 0.74 3.08 32.46
N GLN A 137 0.32 3.45 31.23
CA GLN A 137 1.06 4.39 30.36
C GLN A 137 0.39 4.63 28.98
N LYS A 138 0.05 5.91 28.74
CA LYS A 138 0.19 6.73 27.51
C LYS A 138 -0.34 6.19 26.17
N SER A 139 -1.49 6.74 25.77
CA SER A 139 -2.33 6.40 24.62
C SER A 139 -1.86 6.95 23.26
N THR A 140 -1.61 6.02 22.33
CA THR A 140 -1.93 6.17 20.90
C THR A 140 -3.18 5.32 20.65
N THR A 141 -4.16 5.84 19.91
CA THR A 141 -5.51 5.30 19.77
C THR A 141 -5.53 3.94 19.06
N SER A 142 -5.57 2.87 19.85
CA SER A 142 -5.80 1.48 19.41
C SER A 142 -7.30 1.22 19.21
N SER A 143 -7.70 0.91 17.98
CA SER A 143 -8.98 0.24 17.71
C SER A 143 -8.87 -1.26 18.04
N THR A 144 -9.95 -1.85 18.51
CA THR A 144 -10.03 -3.25 18.98
C THR A 144 -9.69 -4.27 17.87
N PRO A 145 -9.03 -5.40 18.18
CA PRO A 145 -8.49 -6.31 17.15
C PRO A 145 -9.53 -7.19 16.42
N ALA A 146 -10.79 -7.21 16.86
CA ALA A 146 -11.80 -8.14 16.35
C ALA A 146 -12.63 -7.57 15.17
N GLU A 147 -12.58 -6.26 14.91
CA GLU A 147 -13.43 -5.59 13.91
C GLU A 147 -12.70 -5.26 12.59
N ASN A 148 -11.41 -5.59 12.48
CA ASN A 148 -10.59 -5.28 11.30
C ASN A 148 -10.72 -6.28 10.14
N HIS A 149 -11.60 -7.29 10.24
CA HIS A 149 -11.61 -8.41 9.29
C HIS A 149 -12.26 -8.14 7.93
N LEU A 150 -12.83 -6.97 7.65
CA LEU A 150 -13.52 -6.68 6.39
C LEU A 150 -13.14 -5.32 5.77
N ARG A 151 -11.95 -4.79 6.09
CA ARG A 151 -11.42 -3.62 5.40
C ARG A 151 -10.64 -4.10 4.17
N GLY A 152 -11.29 -4.04 3.01
CA GLY A 152 -10.72 -4.49 1.74
C GLY A 152 -10.61 -3.35 0.73
N SER A 153 -9.70 -3.49 -0.23
CA SER A 153 -9.71 -2.68 -1.45
C SER A 153 -11.06 -2.82 -2.16
N CYS A 154 -11.62 -1.71 -2.62
CA CYS A 154 -12.87 -1.71 -3.38
C CYS A 154 -12.66 -2.50 -4.68
N PRO A 155 -13.40 -3.61 -4.89
CA PRO A 155 -13.20 -4.47 -6.05
C PRO A 155 -13.69 -3.83 -7.35
N VAL A 156 -14.56 -2.81 -7.26
CA VAL A 156 -15.14 -2.12 -8.42
C VAL A 156 -14.14 -1.13 -9.04
N CYS A 157 -13.41 -0.39 -8.22
CA CYS A 157 -12.40 0.57 -8.69
C CYS A 157 -10.96 0.09 -8.49
N SER A 158 -10.74 -1.16 -8.08
CA SER A 158 -9.42 -1.73 -7.80
C SER A 158 -8.55 -0.83 -6.92
N ALA A 159 -9.12 -0.34 -5.82
CA ALA A 159 -8.49 0.60 -4.89
C ALA A 159 -8.18 2.02 -5.39
N LEU A 160 -8.55 2.38 -6.62
CA LEU A 160 -8.26 3.71 -7.16
C LEU A 160 -9.20 4.81 -6.67
N GLY A 161 -10.43 4.44 -6.26
CA GLY A 161 -11.45 5.40 -5.84
C GLY A 161 -12.28 5.99 -6.98
N PHE A 162 -11.87 5.79 -8.23
CA PHE A 162 -12.58 6.26 -9.42
C PHE A 162 -12.77 5.14 -10.45
N VAL A 163 -13.82 5.25 -11.27
CA VAL A 163 -14.16 4.30 -12.33
C VAL A 163 -14.31 5.05 -13.66
N HIS A 164 -14.01 4.35 -14.75
CA HIS A 164 -14.14 4.89 -16.10
C HIS A 164 -15.30 4.15 -16.79
N GLU A 165 -16.37 4.86 -17.12
CA GLU A 165 -17.57 4.26 -17.75
C GLU A 165 -17.61 4.47 -19.27
N SER A 166 -16.77 5.34 -19.81
CA SER A 166 -16.72 5.64 -21.25
C SER A 166 -15.74 4.73 -22.02
N HIS A 167 -15.94 4.62 -23.33
CA HIS A 167 -15.01 3.89 -24.21
C HIS A 167 -13.77 4.74 -24.60
N ILE A 168 -13.68 5.97 -24.09
CA ILE A 168 -12.58 6.89 -24.38
C ILE A 168 -11.35 6.43 -23.58
N PRO A 169 -10.18 6.22 -24.21
CA PRO A 169 -8.98 5.82 -23.49
C PRO A 169 -8.56 6.89 -22.46
N HIS A 170 -7.91 6.46 -21.38
CA HIS A 170 -7.37 7.37 -20.38
C HIS A 170 -6.31 8.29 -20.98
N ASP A 171 -6.41 9.59 -20.70
CA ASP A 171 -5.41 10.62 -21.05
C ASP A 171 -4.26 10.71 -20.03
N LYS A 172 -4.45 10.12 -18.85
CA LYS A 172 -3.51 10.15 -17.71
C LYS A 172 -2.97 8.77 -17.37
N PRO A 173 -1.78 8.67 -16.75
CA PRO A 173 -1.21 7.41 -16.29
C PRO A 173 -2.07 6.73 -15.22
N SER A 174 -1.94 5.41 -15.11
CA SER A 174 -2.62 4.60 -14.09
C SER A 174 -2.48 5.19 -12.69
N GLY A 175 -3.58 5.25 -11.94
CA GLY A 175 -3.60 5.80 -10.58
C GLY A 175 -4.06 7.25 -10.46
N LYS A 176 -4.25 7.98 -11.57
CA LYS A 176 -4.86 9.32 -11.54
C LYS A 176 -6.18 9.36 -12.34
N PRO A 177 -7.22 10.08 -11.85
CA PRO A 177 -8.48 10.18 -12.57
C PRO A 177 -8.33 11.06 -13.83
N CYS A 178 -8.77 10.53 -14.98
CA CYS A 178 -8.91 11.32 -16.21
C CYS A 178 -10.13 12.23 -16.14
N LYS A 179 -10.29 13.13 -17.12
CA LYS A 179 -11.48 14.00 -17.22
C LYS A 179 -12.81 13.23 -17.26
N PHE A 180 -12.80 12.00 -17.75
CA PHE A 180 -13.97 11.12 -17.86
C PHE A 180 -14.10 10.08 -16.73
N CYS A 181 -13.20 10.08 -15.74
CA CYS A 181 -13.33 9.21 -14.58
C CYS A 181 -14.36 9.81 -13.62
N SER A 182 -15.33 9.00 -13.21
CA SER A 182 -16.27 9.36 -12.16
C SER A 182 -15.83 8.78 -10.82
N VAL A 183 -16.23 9.43 -9.72
CA VAL A 183 -15.99 8.91 -8.37
C VAL A 183 -16.71 7.57 -8.22
N CYS A 184 -16.02 6.55 -7.72
CA CYS A 184 -16.59 5.23 -7.55
C CYS A 184 -17.73 5.28 -6.53
N ARG A 185 -18.96 5.00 -6.98
CA ARG A 185 -20.18 5.05 -6.16
C ARG A 185 -20.15 4.10 -4.94
N VAL A 186 -19.35 3.05 -5.01
CA VAL A 186 -19.27 2.00 -3.97
C VAL A 186 -18.45 2.42 -2.76
N CYS A 187 -17.33 3.11 -3.00
CA CYS A 187 -16.39 3.55 -1.98
C CYS A 187 -16.35 5.08 -1.80
N ALA A 188 -17.19 5.82 -2.54
CA ALA A 188 -17.26 7.28 -2.53
C ALA A 188 -15.88 7.95 -2.71
N GLY A 189 -15.02 7.41 -3.57
CA GLY A 189 -13.68 7.97 -3.81
C GLY A 189 -12.57 7.41 -2.94
N ALA A 190 -12.89 6.68 -1.87
CA ALA A 190 -11.89 6.23 -0.91
C ALA A 190 -10.98 5.08 -1.42
N GLY A 191 -11.42 4.33 -2.43
CA GLY A 191 -10.73 3.13 -2.90
C GLY A 191 -10.83 1.93 -1.94
N ILE A 192 -11.43 2.10 -0.78
CA ILE A 192 -11.58 1.05 0.24
C ILE A 192 -13.05 0.87 0.61
N ILE A 193 -13.43 -0.36 0.94
CA ILE A 193 -14.74 -0.70 1.51
C ILE A 193 -14.55 -1.33 2.88
N VAL A 194 -15.46 -1.00 3.81
CA VAL A 194 -15.50 -1.57 5.16
C VAL A 194 -16.83 -2.31 5.31
N GLY A 195 -16.77 -3.58 5.73
CA GLY A 195 -17.97 -4.37 6.02
C GLY A 195 -18.78 -4.82 4.79
N LYS A 196 -18.28 -4.60 3.56
CA LYS A 196 -18.90 -5.07 2.32
C LYS A 196 -18.02 -6.09 1.62
N GLN A 197 -18.62 -7.07 0.96
CA GLN A 197 -17.91 -8.09 0.18
C GLN A 197 -18.23 -7.94 -1.31
N ALA A 198 -17.28 -8.36 -2.16
CA ALA A 198 -17.50 -8.46 -3.60
C ALA A 198 -18.72 -9.36 -3.89
N CYS A 199 -19.65 -8.89 -4.72
CA CYS A 199 -20.77 -9.71 -5.14
C CYS A 199 -20.26 -10.84 -6.04
N THR A 200 -20.36 -12.09 -5.57
CA THR A 200 -19.90 -13.27 -6.30
C THR A 200 -20.74 -13.53 -7.56
N HIS A 201 -22.02 -13.17 -7.55
CA HIS A 201 -22.94 -13.40 -8.67
C HIS A 201 -22.58 -12.58 -9.91
N CYS A 202 -22.03 -11.38 -9.75
CA CYS A 202 -21.59 -10.53 -10.86
C CYS A 202 -20.07 -10.33 -10.88
N SER A 203 -19.32 -11.07 -10.07
CA SER A 203 -17.86 -10.92 -9.92
C SER A 203 -17.44 -9.47 -9.70
N ALA A 204 -18.13 -8.80 -8.78
CA ALA A 204 -17.99 -7.38 -8.45
C ALA A 204 -18.25 -6.35 -9.56
N LYS A 205 -18.72 -6.77 -10.74
CA LYS A 205 -19.02 -5.83 -11.82
C LYS A 205 -20.29 -5.02 -11.55
N GLY A 206 -21.24 -5.57 -10.79
CA GLY A 206 -22.53 -4.94 -10.54
C GLY A 206 -23.58 -5.23 -11.60
N TRP A 207 -23.19 -5.70 -12.79
CA TRP A 207 -24.07 -6.13 -13.86
C TRP A 207 -23.72 -7.53 -14.37
N TYR A 208 -24.65 -8.17 -15.08
CA TYR A 208 -24.47 -9.49 -15.66
C TYR A 208 -25.29 -9.65 -16.96
N HIS A 209 -24.94 -10.65 -17.76
CA HIS A 209 -25.80 -11.13 -18.83
C HIS A 209 -26.66 -12.28 -18.28
N PRO A 210 -27.98 -12.28 -18.54
CA PRO A 210 -28.81 -13.44 -18.25
C PRO A 210 -28.21 -14.70 -18.91
N PRO A 211 -28.27 -15.88 -18.27
CA PRO A 211 -27.75 -17.12 -18.86
C PRO A 211 -28.29 -17.42 -20.27
N ASN A 212 -29.51 -16.96 -20.56
CA ASN A 212 -30.19 -17.14 -21.85
C ASN A 212 -29.94 -16.00 -22.85
N SER A 213 -29.03 -15.06 -22.55
CA SER A 213 -28.66 -13.98 -23.46
C SER A 213 -27.84 -14.55 -24.62
N LYS A 214 -28.32 -14.36 -25.87
CA LYS A 214 -27.56 -14.66 -27.08
C LYS A 214 -26.32 -13.75 -27.24
N PHE A 215 -26.26 -12.65 -26.49
CA PHE A 215 -25.19 -11.67 -26.57
C PHE A 215 -24.05 -12.04 -25.62
N VAL A 216 -22.85 -12.22 -26.18
CA VAL A 216 -21.59 -12.37 -25.42
C VAL A 216 -21.10 -10.97 -25.04
N HIS A 217 -20.50 -10.84 -23.85
CA HIS A 217 -19.94 -9.57 -23.40
C HIS A 217 -18.66 -9.24 -24.19
N ASN A 218 -18.80 -8.49 -25.30
CA ASN A 218 -17.70 -8.17 -26.21
C ASN A 218 -17.17 -6.73 -26.06
N VAL A 219 -17.38 -6.09 -24.90
CA VAL A 219 -16.88 -4.74 -24.64
C VAL A 219 -15.50 -4.85 -24.00
N THR A 220 -14.52 -4.15 -24.59
CA THR A 220 -13.16 -4.05 -24.06
C THR A 220 -12.94 -2.62 -23.58
N PRO A 221 -12.57 -2.39 -22.30
CA PRO A 221 -12.25 -3.37 -21.27
C PRO A 221 -13.49 -4.10 -20.71
N SER A 222 -13.31 -5.35 -20.26
CA SER A 222 -14.39 -6.21 -19.72
C SER A 222 -15.07 -5.67 -18.45
N THR A 223 -14.61 -4.53 -17.96
CA THR A 223 -15.13 -3.75 -16.84
C THR A 223 -16.17 -2.70 -17.27
N MET A 224 -16.49 -2.58 -18.55
CA MET A 224 -17.55 -1.70 -19.03
C MET A 224 -18.90 -2.41 -19.12
N ARG A 225 -20.00 -1.65 -18.99
CA ARG A 225 -21.35 -2.17 -19.18
C ARG A 225 -21.70 -2.13 -20.68
N CYS A 226 -22.14 -3.25 -21.25
CA CYS A 226 -22.69 -3.25 -22.61
C CYS A 226 -24.19 -2.93 -22.58
N PHE A 227 -24.79 -2.65 -23.74
CA PHE A 227 -26.21 -2.34 -23.85
C PHE A 227 -27.14 -3.46 -23.34
N HIS A 228 -26.68 -4.72 -23.40
CA HIS A 228 -27.44 -5.89 -22.94
C HIS A 228 -27.19 -6.28 -21.49
N CYS A 229 -26.27 -5.59 -20.78
CA CYS A 229 -26.02 -5.84 -19.37
C CYS A 229 -27.20 -5.37 -18.51
N LYS A 230 -27.74 -6.27 -17.70
CA LYS A 230 -28.72 -5.93 -16.65
C LYS A 230 -28.02 -5.78 -15.30
N ASP A 231 -28.58 -4.94 -14.43
CA ASP A 231 -28.08 -4.82 -13.06
C ASP A 231 -28.22 -6.16 -12.33
N CYS A 232 -27.20 -6.51 -11.55
CA CYS A 232 -27.20 -7.75 -10.80
C CYS A 232 -28.28 -7.68 -9.72
N PRO A 233 -29.22 -8.64 -9.67
CA PRO A 233 -30.34 -8.60 -8.72
C PRO A 233 -29.86 -8.74 -7.27
N VAL A 234 -28.75 -9.43 -7.04
CA VAL A 234 -28.21 -9.68 -5.70
C VAL A 234 -27.64 -8.41 -5.07
N CYS A 235 -26.95 -7.59 -5.85
CA CYS A 235 -26.30 -6.36 -5.36
C CYS A 235 -26.92 -5.08 -5.90
N GLY A 236 -28.05 -5.13 -6.61
CA GLY A 236 -28.74 -3.98 -7.18
C GLY A 236 -27.87 -3.06 -8.04
N GLY A 237 -26.93 -3.61 -8.82
CA GLY A 237 -26.03 -2.77 -9.65
C GLY A 237 -24.71 -2.36 -8.98
N TYR A 238 -24.55 -2.51 -7.66
CA TYR A 238 -23.40 -1.95 -6.94
C TYR A 238 -22.11 -2.79 -7.00
N GLY A 239 -22.17 -4.06 -7.40
CA GLY A 239 -21.00 -4.95 -7.41
C GLY A 239 -20.52 -5.41 -6.03
N VAL A 240 -21.11 -4.90 -4.95
CA VAL A 240 -20.81 -5.33 -3.58
C VAL A 240 -22.07 -5.63 -2.81
N VAL A 241 -21.98 -6.59 -1.89
CA VAL A 241 -23.07 -6.96 -0.98
C VAL A 241 -22.63 -6.69 0.45
N ASP A 242 -23.54 -6.21 1.26
CA ASP A 242 -23.37 -6.13 2.70
C ASP A 242 -23.74 -7.51 3.30
N PRO A 243 -22.79 -8.27 3.85
CA PRO A 243 -23.07 -9.59 4.41
C PRO A 243 -24.15 -9.54 5.49
N THR A 244 -24.22 -8.43 6.23
CA THR A 244 -25.18 -8.25 7.32
C THR A 244 -26.61 -8.09 6.81
N LYS A 245 -26.80 -7.43 5.66
CA LYS A 245 -28.12 -7.22 5.02
C LYS A 245 -28.50 -8.32 4.02
N SER A 246 -27.53 -9.11 3.57
CA SER A 246 -27.72 -10.08 2.47
C SER A 246 -28.71 -11.21 2.77
N LYS A 247 -28.87 -11.62 4.03
CA LYS A 247 -29.78 -12.73 4.40
C LYS A 247 -31.25 -12.41 4.09
N GLU A 248 -31.63 -11.14 4.17
CA GLU A 248 -33.01 -10.70 3.98
C GLU A 248 -33.28 -10.40 2.49
N ASN A 249 -32.33 -9.76 1.81
CA ASN A 249 -32.43 -9.48 0.37
C ASN A 249 -32.37 -10.74 -0.52
N TYR A 250 -31.63 -11.78 -0.10
CA TYR A 250 -31.58 -13.04 -0.86
C TYR A 250 -32.94 -13.74 -0.89
N ARG A 251 -33.70 -13.71 0.21
CA ARG A 251 -35.07 -14.24 0.25
C ARG A 251 -36.02 -13.45 -0.64
N ASN A 252 -35.96 -12.12 -0.60
CA ASN A 252 -36.86 -11.26 -1.37
C ASN A 252 -36.57 -11.31 -2.89
N SER A 253 -35.30 -11.46 -3.30
CA SER A 253 -34.95 -11.57 -4.72
C SER A 253 -35.41 -12.89 -5.37
N ILE A 254 -35.45 -13.99 -4.62
CA ILE A 254 -35.97 -15.27 -5.13
C ILE A 254 -37.49 -15.22 -5.28
N ILE A 255 -38.17 -14.48 -4.39
CA ILE A 255 -39.63 -14.34 -4.42
C ILE A 255 -40.05 -13.42 -5.58
N SER A 256 -39.35 -12.31 -5.79
CA SER A 256 -39.69 -11.34 -6.86
C SER A 256 -39.51 -11.90 -8.28
N GLN A 257 -38.66 -12.92 -8.49
CA GLN A 257 -38.53 -13.58 -9.81
C GLN A 257 -39.67 -14.56 -10.11
N LYS A 258 -40.47 -14.97 -9.12
CA LYS A 258 -41.60 -15.90 -9.31
C LYS A 258 -42.92 -15.19 -9.63
N THR A 259 -43.03 -13.88 -9.43
CA THR A 259 -44.31 -13.15 -9.54
C THR A 259 -44.55 -12.48 -10.90
N ASP A 260 -43.57 -12.41 -11.80
CA ASP A 260 -43.71 -11.65 -13.06
C ASP A 260 -44.23 -12.47 -14.26
N HIS A 261 -44.81 -13.67 -14.04
CA HIS A 261 -45.34 -14.49 -15.14
C HIS A 261 -46.81 -14.92 -15.02
N THR A 262 -47.58 -14.43 -14.05
CA THR A 262 -49.04 -14.69 -14.00
C THR A 262 -49.83 -13.47 -14.43
N LEU A 263 -50.07 -13.43 -15.74
CA LEU A 263 -51.30 -13.04 -16.42
C LEU A 263 -52.27 -12.14 -15.64
N TYR A 264 -52.38 -10.92 -16.16
CA TYR A 264 -53.52 -10.04 -16.07
C TYR A 264 -54.82 -10.82 -16.38
N SER A 265 -55.65 -11.09 -15.37
CA SER A 265 -57.07 -11.40 -15.53
C SER A 265 -57.88 -10.45 -14.65
N PRO A 266 -58.96 -9.84 -15.18
CA PRO A 266 -59.73 -8.85 -14.45
C PRO A 266 -60.57 -9.50 -13.34
N PRO A 267 -60.83 -8.78 -12.23
CA PRO A 267 -61.54 -9.35 -11.09
C PRO A 267 -63.04 -9.45 -11.38
N SER A 268 -63.56 -10.68 -11.30
CA SER A 268 -65.00 -10.92 -11.17
C SER A 268 -65.45 -10.57 -9.76
N LYS A 269 -66.53 -9.80 -9.69
CA LYS A 269 -67.24 -9.41 -8.46
C LYS A 269 -67.82 -10.65 -7.78
N GLU A 270 -67.21 -11.10 -6.69
CA GLU A 270 -67.88 -11.96 -5.72
C GLU A 270 -67.96 -11.25 -4.37
N THR A 271 -69.19 -10.95 -3.99
CA THR A 271 -69.63 -10.49 -2.68
C THR A 271 -69.32 -11.53 -1.62
N ILE A 272 -68.23 -11.34 -0.89
CA ILE A 272 -67.88 -12.13 0.30
C ILE A 272 -68.70 -11.58 1.48
N ASN A 273 -69.69 -12.35 1.90
CA ASN A 273 -70.47 -12.13 3.10
C ASN A 273 -69.61 -12.54 4.31
N VAL A 274 -68.97 -11.56 4.98
CA VAL A 274 -68.21 -11.80 6.21
C VAL A 274 -69.18 -11.83 7.38
N GLN A 275 -69.47 -13.03 7.85
CA GLN A 275 -70.27 -13.27 9.04
C GLN A 275 -69.43 -12.94 10.29
N LEU A 276 -69.79 -11.83 10.94
CA LEU A 276 -69.18 -11.33 12.17
C LEU A 276 -69.49 -12.28 13.34
N THR A 277 -68.56 -13.16 13.67
CA THR A 277 -68.56 -13.86 14.97
C THR A 277 -67.96 -12.95 16.04
N PRO A 278 -68.57 -12.86 17.23
CA PRO A 278 -68.14 -11.94 18.29
C PRO A 278 -66.73 -12.30 18.81
N PRO A 279 -65.87 -11.28 19.06
CA PRO A 279 -64.50 -11.51 19.47
C PRO A 279 -64.45 -12.13 20.88
N THR A 280 -63.86 -13.31 20.98
CA THR A 280 -63.62 -13.98 22.25
C THR A 280 -62.52 -13.26 23.04
N HIS A 281 -62.73 -13.10 24.35
CA HIS A 281 -61.96 -12.29 25.31
C HIS A 281 -60.43 -12.54 25.34
N LYS A 282 -59.94 -13.65 24.75
CA LYS A 282 -58.51 -14.00 24.69
C LYS A 282 -57.73 -13.22 23.63
N ASN A 283 -58.36 -12.75 22.55
CA ASN A 283 -57.68 -11.96 21.52
C ASN A 283 -57.38 -10.51 21.98
N PHE A 284 -58.16 -9.98 22.92
CA PHE A 284 -57.96 -8.63 23.42
C PHE A 284 -56.72 -8.51 24.34
N GLN A 285 -56.40 -9.55 25.12
CA GLN A 285 -55.22 -9.55 26.00
C GLN A 285 -53.89 -9.61 25.23
N LEU A 286 -53.82 -10.35 24.12
CA LEU A 286 -52.63 -10.40 23.26
C LEU A 286 -52.34 -9.05 22.59
N SER A 287 -53.39 -8.28 22.24
CA SER A 287 -53.26 -6.94 21.66
C SER A 287 -52.61 -5.95 22.63
N ASN A 288 -52.97 -5.97 23.92
CA ASN A 288 -52.39 -5.08 24.92
C ASN A 288 -50.90 -5.36 25.18
N GLN A 289 -50.50 -6.64 25.23
CA GLN A 289 -49.08 -6.99 25.40
C GLN A 289 -48.23 -6.55 24.20
N HIS A 290 -48.78 -6.61 22.98
CA HIS A 290 -48.09 -6.10 21.80
C HIS A 290 -47.92 -4.58 21.85
N TYR A 291 -48.95 -3.85 22.28
CA TYR A 291 -48.89 -2.39 22.38
C TYR A 291 -47.83 -1.93 23.39
N GLN A 292 -47.74 -2.61 24.54
CA GLN A 292 -46.74 -2.33 25.56
C GLN A 292 -45.30 -2.49 25.02
N LYS A 293 -45.03 -3.56 24.25
CA LYS A 293 -43.72 -3.78 23.63
C LYS A 293 -43.36 -2.74 22.56
N LEU A 294 -44.35 -2.17 21.87
CA LEU A 294 -44.10 -1.10 20.90
C LEU A 294 -43.69 0.19 21.62
N LEU A 295 -44.35 0.51 22.73
CA LEU A 295 -43.99 1.66 23.57
C LEU A 295 -42.59 1.52 24.17
N GLU A 296 -42.23 0.35 24.70
CA GLU A 296 -40.87 0.08 25.21
C GLU A 296 -39.83 0.25 24.10
N LYS A 297 -40.08 -0.30 22.90
CA LYS A 297 -39.18 -0.16 21.75
C LYS A 297 -39.06 1.28 21.26
N GLU A 298 -40.11 2.07 21.37
CA GLU A 298 -40.08 3.49 21.03
C GLU A 298 -39.28 4.30 22.06
N GLN A 299 -39.42 3.98 23.34
CA GLN A 299 -38.62 4.56 24.42
C GLN A 299 -37.13 4.21 24.28
N GLU A 300 -36.80 2.96 23.94
CA GLU A 300 -35.43 2.53 23.64
C GLU A 300 -34.83 3.34 22.48
N LYS A 301 -35.59 3.55 21.40
CA LYS A 301 -35.13 4.37 20.27
C LYS A 301 -34.85 5.83 20.65
N GLN A 302 -35.70 6.42 21.48
CA GLN A 302 -35.48 7.78 21.98
C GLN A 302 -34.23 7.85 22.86
N GLN A 303 -34.00 6.85 23.70
CA GLN A 303 -32.79 6.75 24.52
C GLN A 303 -31.52 6.57 23.67
N GLU A 304 -31.55 5.70 22.66
CA GLU A 304 -30.45 5.52 21.71
C GLU A 304 -30.13 6.82 20.95
N GLN A 305 -31.15 7.58 20.56
CA GLN A 305 -30.98 8.87 19.89
C GLN A 305 -30.28 9.90 20.78
N LEU A 306 -30.61 9.92 22.08
CA LEU A 306 -29.99 10.82 23.05
C LEU A 306 -28.52 10.47 23.30
N ILE A 307 -28.20 9.17 23.44
CA ILE A 307 -26.81 8.69 23.57
C ILE A 307 -25.99 9.05 22.32
N LEU A 308 -26.58 8.89 21.13
CA LEU A 308 -25.91 9.25 19.88
C LEU A 308 -25.64 10.77 19.81
N GLN A 309 -26.58 11.59 20.26
CA GLN A 309 -26.42 13.04 20.32
C GLN A 309 -25.29 13.44 21.28
N GLU A 310 -25.23 12.84 22.46
CA GLU A 310 -24.16 13.06 23.45
C GLU A 310 -22.79 12.66 22.89
N HIS A 311 -22.69 11.52 22.21
CA HIS A 311 -21.45 11.08 21.58
C HIS A 311 -21.00 12.03 20.45
N ILE A 312 -21.93 12.59 19.66
CA ILE A 312 -21.61 13.61 18.66
C ILE A 312 -21.07 14.88 19.33
N GLN A 313 -21.71 15.33 20.40
CA GLN A 313 -21.27 16.49 21.18
C GLN A 313 -19.86 16.29 21.75
N GLN A 314 -19.59 15.14 22.35
CA GLN A 314 -18.28 14.79 22.88
C GLN A 314 -17.19 14.78 21.80
N ARG A 315 -17.50 14.27 20.59
CA ARG A 315 -16.55 14.31 19.46
C ARG A 315 -16.25 15.72 18.99
N LEU A 316 -17.24 16.63 19.02
CA LEU A 316 -17.03 18.04 18.68
C LEU A 316 -16.12 18.73 19.70
N GLU A 317 -16.31 18.47 20.99
CA GLU A 317 -15.47 19.02 22.06
C GLU A 317 -14.02 18.52 21.98
N ILE A 318 -13.83 17.21 21.73
CA ILE A 318 -12.49 16.64 21.50
C ILE A 318 -11.84 17.29 20.27
N SER A 319 -12.58 17.48 19.18
CA SER A 319 -12.05 18.12 17.97
C SER A 319 -11.64 19.58 18.23
N GLN A 320 -12.42 20.34 19.00
CA GLN A 320 -12.08 21.71 19.36
C GLN A 320 -10.85 21.78 20.28
N ALA A 321 -10.74 20.85 21.23
CA ALA A 321 -9.57 20.74 22.10
C ALA A 321 -8.30 20.42 21.31
N GLN A 322 -8.38 19.50 20.33
CA GLN A 322 -7.26 19.17 19.44
C GLN A 322 -6.80 20.39 18.63
N GLN A 323 -7.73 21.16 18.07
CA GLN A 323 -7.38 22.39 17.34
C GLN A 323 -6.67 23.42 18.22
N LYS A 324 -7.09 23.59 19.48
CA LYS A 324 -6.41 24.49 20.42
C LYS A 324 -4.99 24.03 20.75
N ILE A 325 -4.80 22.72 20.94
CA ILE A 325 -3.46 22.14 21.19
C ILE A 325 -2.55 22.36 19.97
N GLU A 326 -3.06 22.12 18.75
CA GLU A 326 -2.30 22.32 17.52
C GLU A 326 -1.87 23.79 17.34
N GLN A 327 -2.78 24.73 17.61
CA GLN A 327 -2.45 26.17 17.60
C GLN A 327 -1.37 26.51 18.63
N GLN A 328 -1.42 25.91 19.82
CA GLN A 328 -0.44 26.15 20.88
C GLN A 328 0.94 25.60 20.50
N ILE A 329 1.00 24.42 19.87
CA ILE A 329 2.24 23.83 19.34
C ILE A 329 2.83 24.71 18.23
N ALA A 330 1.99 25.17 17.29
CA ALA A 330 2.44 26.05 16.21
C ALA A 330 3.01 27.38 16.76
N GLN A 331 2.38 27.95 17.79
CA GLN A 331 2.89 29.16 18.46
C GLN A 331 4.23 28.91 19.15
N GLN A 332 4.39 27.77 19.82
CA GLN A 332 5.64 27.39 20.47
C GLN A 332 6.77 27.19 19.45
N GLN A 333 6.49 26.52 18.32
CA GLN A 333 7.46 26.35 17.24
C GLN A 333 7.89 27.70 16.65
N LYS A 334 6.94 28.64 16.47
CA LYS A 334 7.26 29.99 15.99
C LYS A 334 8.20 30.74 16.95
N LEU A 335 7.95 30.67 18.25
CA LEU A 335 8.84 31.27 19.25
C LEU A 335 10.24 30.64 19.24
N GLN A 336 10.32 29.32 19.06
CA GLN A 336 11.59 28.62 18.95
C GLN A 336 12.38 29.03 17.70
N GLN A 337 11.71 29.18 16.55
CA GLN A 337 12.33 29.69 15.33
C GLN A 337 12.83 31.13 15.50
N GLU A 338 12.04 31.99 16.15
CA GLU A 338 12.46 33.38 16.42
C GLU A 338 13.71 33.44 17.30
N GLN A 339 13.79 32.58 18.32
CA GLN A 339 14.99 32.46 19.17
C GLN A 339 16.22 31.97 18.37
N GLN A 340 16.05 30.99 17.47
CA GLN A 340 17.12 30.53 16.60
C GLN A 340 17.61 31.62 15.65
N ILE A 341 16.69 32.38 15.04
CA ILE A 341 17.04 33.51 14.17
C ILE A 341 17.82 34.57 14.94
N LYS A 342 17.41 34.90 16.16
CA LYS A 342 18.13 35.84 17.04
C LYS A 342 19.54 35.36 17.36
N GLN A 343 19.74 34.06 17.62
CA GLN A 343 21.06 33.48 17.85
C GLN A 343 21.95 33.58 16.60
N ILE A 344 21.41 33.26 15.43
CA ILE A 344 22.14 33.37 14.16
C ILE A 344 22.55 34.83 13.88
N GLN A 345 21.64 35.78 14.08
CA GLN A 345 21.93 37.21 13.91
C GLN A 345 23.03 37.70 14.85
N MET A 346 23.00 37.26 16.12
CA MET A 346 24.05 37.57 17.08
C MET A 346 25.41 36.99 16.65
N GLN A 347 25.44 35.76 16.15
CA GLN A 347 26.66 35.13 15.66
C GLN A 347 27.23 35.85 14.42
N GLN A 348 26.36 36.26 13.49
CA GLN A 348 26.78 37.05 12.32
C GLN A 348 27.35 38.40 12.72
N MET A 349 26.75 39.08 13.70
CA MET A 349 27.26 40.35 14.22
C MET A 349 28.65 40.16 14.86
N GLN A 350 28.85 39.09 15.63
CA GLN A 350 30.16 38.77 16.22
C GLN A 350 31.22 38.48 15.16
N GLN A 351 30.89 37.74 14.10
CA GLN A 351 31.79 37.49 12.98
C GLN A 351 32.17 38.78 12.25
N LEU A 352 31.21 39.69 12.03
CA LEU A 352 31.47 40.97 11.39
C LEU A 352 32.42 41.83 12.24
N GLN A 353 32.27 41.83 13.56
CA GLN A 353 33.17 42.55 14.46
C GLN A 353 34.60 42.00 14.42
N LEU A 354 34.75 40.67 14.39
CA LEU A 354 36.06 40.01 14.23
C LEU A 354 36.70 40.34 12.88
N GLN A 355 35.92 40.37 11.81
CA GLN A 355 36.41 40.72 10.47
C GLN A 355 36.88 42.19 10.41
N GLN A 356 36.15 43.12 11.03
CA GLN A 356 36.57 44.52 11.13
C GLN A 356 37.89 44.65 11.92
N MET A 357 38.03 43.91 13.03
CA MET A 357 39.26 43.91 13.82
C MET A 357 40.46 43.36 13.03
N GLN A 358 40.27 42.26 12.29
CA GLN A 358 41.33 41.71 11.43
C GLN A 358 41.74 42.69 10.33
N MET A 359 40.77 43.38 9.73
CA MET A 359 41.04 44.39 8.72
C MET A 359 41.85 45.56 9.29
N GLN A 360 41.51 46.03 10.49
CA GLN A 360 42.25 47.10 11.17
C GLN A 360 43.68 46.67 11.53
N MET A 361 43.87 45.43 11.97
CA MET A 361 45.20 44.86 12.24
C MET A 361 46.04 44.78 10.95
N GLN A 362 45.44 44.38 9.83
CA GLN A 362 46.15 44.29 8.56
C GLN A 362 46.60 45.68 8.06
N GLN A 363 45.78 46.71 8.22
CA GLN A 363 46.16 48.09 7.90
C GLN A 363 47.33 48.59 8.75
N MET A 364 47.35 48.26 10.04
CA MET A 364 48.49 48.58 10.92
C MET A 364 49.80 47.89 10.48
N SER A 365 49.73 46.65 9.97
CA SER A 365 50.93 45.93 9.51
C SER A 365 51.58 46.53 8.26
N LEU A 366 50.80 47.21 7.41
CA LEU A 366 51.29 47.85 6.18
C LEU A 366 52.01 49.17 6.46
N TYR A 367 51.94 49.70 7.69
CA TYR A 367 52.57 50.95 8.11
C TYR A 367 53.87 50.70 8.90
N GLN A 368 54.68 49.70 8.51
CA GLN A 368 56.06 49.63 8.97
C GLN A 368 56.97 50.40 8.00
N PRO A 369 57.79 51.35 8.48
CA PRO A 369 58.72 52.09 7.64
C PRO A 369 59.78 51.11 7.12
N VAL A 370 59.73 50.81 5.82
CA VAL A 370 60.77 50.08 5.10
C VAL A 370 62.04 50.94 5.11
N MET A 371 62.95 50.66 6.03
CA MET A 371 64.30 51.22 6.03
C MET A 371 65.07 50.56 4.88
N TYR A 372 65.39 51.40 3.89
CA TYR A 372 66.12 51.10 2.67
C TYR A 372 67.52 50.52 2.98
N MET A 373 67.84 49.34 2.45
CA MET A 373 69.20 48.82 2.38
C MET A 373 69.55 48.52 0.92
N PRO A 374 70.54 49.20 0.33
CA PRO A 374 71.10 48.80 -0.95
C PRO A 374 72.17 47.74 -0.70
N TYR A 375 72.36 46.79 -1.62
CA TYR A 375 73.66 46.42 -2.22
C TYR A 375 73.46 45.23 -3.19
N ALA A 376 74.19 45.32 -4.29
CA ALA A 376 74.12 44.51 -5.51
C ALA A 376 74.84 43.15 -5.38
N TYR A 377 74.54 42.20 -6.30
CA TYR A 377 75.46 41.71 -7.36
C TYR A 377 74.99 40.37 -8.00
N THR A 378 74.71 40.44 -9.31
CA THR A 378 75.08 39.58 -10.46
C THR A 378 74.91 38.05 -10.54
N ALA A 379 74.45 37.66 -11.75
CA ALA A 379 74.73 36.45 -12.57
C ALA A 379 74.00 35.14 -12.20
N SER A 380 73.51 34.27 -13.09
CA SER A 380 73.39 34.17 -14.56
C SER A 380 72.37 33.04 -14.88
N PRO A 381 72.02 32.77 -16.15
CA PRO A 381 70.82 32.02 -16.54
C PRO A 381 71.06 30.53 -16.83
N VAL A 382 70.06 29.68 -16.57
CA VAL A 382 69.97 28.36 -17.21
C VAL A 382 68.53 28.11 -17.65
N ALA A 383 68.39 27.94 -18.96
CA ALA A 383 67.17 27.56 -19.66
C ALA A 383 66.76 26.11 -19.34
N THR A 384 65.45 25.86 -19.22
CA THR A 384 64.83 24.56 -19.50
C THR A 384 63.37 24.77 -19.93
N PRO A 385 62.80 23.84 -20.74
CA PRO A 385 61.75 24.19 -21.69
C PRO A 385 60.33 24.05 -21.14
N LEU A 386 59.47 24.82 -21.81
CA LEU A 386 58.02 24.71 -21.91
C LEU A 386 57.49 23.26 -21.87
N THR A 387 56.65 22.98 -20.87
CA THR A 387 55.41 22.22 -21.07
C THR A 387 54.32 22.85 -20.22
N THR A 388 53.37 23.48 -20.92
CA THR A 388 52.09 23.94 -20.38
C THR A 388 51.26 22.77 -19.85
N PRO A 389 50.49 22.99 -18.78
CA PRO A 389 49.11 22.57 -18.85
C PRO A 389 48.14 23.69 -18.49
N VAL A 390 47.05 23.67 -19.25
CA VAL A 390 45.86 24.49 -19.15
C VAL A 390 45.28 24.44 -17.73
N ALA A 391 44.96 25.62 -17.20
CA ALA A 391 44.29 25.79 -15.92
C ALA A 391 42.87 25.19 -15.97
N THR A 392 42.57 24.30 -15.04
CA THR A 392 41.20 23.91 -14.67
C THR A 392 40.82 24.58 -13.35
N PRO A 393 39.57 25.05 -13.21
CA PRO A 393 39.10 25.71 -11.99
C PRO A 393 38.99 24.73 -10.82
N VAL A 394 39.53 25.14 -9.69
CA VAL A 394 39.48 24.45 -8.39
C VAL A 394 38.02 24.38 -7.92
N THR A 395 37.50 23.16 -7.75
CA THR A 395 36.26 22.90 -7.01
C THR A 395 36.59 22.42 -5.60
N PRO A 396 35.72 22.71 -4.61
CA PRO A 396 36.01 22.46 -3.20
C PRO A 396 36.02 20.96 -2.85
N VAL A 397 37.00 20.60 -2.04
CA VAL A 397 37.23 19.27 -1.45
C VAL A 397 36.09 18.92 -0.49
N MET A 398 35.38 17.82 -0.76
CA MET A 398 34.46 17.17 0.19
C MET A 398 35.14 15.93 0.79
N PRO A 399 34.85 15.59 2.06
CA PRO A 399 35.60 14.56 2.79
C PRO A 399 35.15 13.12 2.44
N TYR A 400 36.13 12.22 2.51
CA TYR A 400 36.09 10.75 2.52
C TYR A 400 34.77 10.09 2.99
N GLY A 401 34.28 8.99 2.41
CA GLY A 401 34.86 8.14 1.39
C GLY A 401 33.91 7.02 0.98
N TYR A 402 33.97 6.66 -0.30
CA TYR A 402 33.64 5.35 -0.86
C TYR A 402 34.57 5.20 -2.05
N ALA A 403 35.20 4.04 -2.20
CA ALA A 403 36.17 3.79 -3.27
C ALA A 403 35.58 4.18 -4.64
N ALA A 404 36.15 5.22 -5.25
CA ALA A 404 35.76 5.69 -6.58
C ALA A 404 36.20 4.63 -7.60
N GLN A 405 35.31 3.70 -7.91
CA GLN A 405 35.45 2.87 -9.09
C GLN A 405 35.46 3.82 -10.29
N ALA A 406 36.47 3.70 -11.15
CA ALA A 406 36.61 4.54 -12.33
C ALA A 406 35.33 4.43 -13.19
N GLN A 407 34.55 5.51 -13.23
CA GLN A 407 33.36 5.60 -14.06
C GLN A 407 33.74 6.28 -15.37
N THR A 408 33.37 5.67 -16.50
CA THR A 408 33.55 6.29 -17.82
C THR A 408 32.22 6.81 -18.34
N ILE A 409 32.27 7.91 -19.09
CA ILE A 409 31.08 8.53 -19.69
C ILE A 409 30.46 7.54 -20.67
N CYS A 410 29.15 7.31 -20.54
CA CYS A 410 28.43 6.39 -21.41
C CYS A 410 28.38 6.94 -22.84
N THR A 411 29.18 6.37 -23.73
CA THR A 411 29.26 6.76 -25.15
C THR A 411 27.93 6.61 -25.88
N SER A 412 27.06 5.70 -25.41
CA SER A 412 25.73 5.46 -25.99
C SER A 412 24.72 6.59 -25.77
N CYS A 413 24.95 7.48 -24.81
CA CYS A 413 24.12 8.67 -24.55
C CYS A 413 24.94 9.94 -24.29
N GLN A 414 26.25 9.90 -24.57
CA GLN A 414 27.17 11.03 -24.35
C GLN A 414 27.11 11.60 -22.93
N GLY A 415 26.90 10.75 -21.91
CA GLY A 415 26.82 11.19 -20.52
C GLY A 415 25.47 11.70 -20.05
N LEU A 416 24.48 11.86 -20.95
CA LEU A 416 23.18 12.44 -20.59
C LEU A 416 22.25 11.47 -19.85
N GLY A 417 22.54 10.17 -19.88
CA GLY A 417 21.68 9.15 -19.27
C GLY A 417 20.44 8.79 -20.09
N PHE A 418 20.03 9.57 -21.09
CA PHE A 418 18.85 9.32 -21.92
C PHE A 418 19.10 9.55 -23.42
N LYS A 419 18.28 8.95 -24.29
CA LYS A 419 18.31 9.16 -25.76
C LYS A 419 16.97 8.94 -26.44
N HIS A 420 16.77 9.59 -27.59
CA HIS A 420 15.61 9.32 -28.45
C HIS A 420 15.69 7.94 -29.11
N LYS A 421 14.51 7.34 -29.33
CA LYS A 421 14.40 6.15 -30.18
C LYS A 421 14.67 6.61 -31.62
N LYS A 422 15.67 6.03 -32.29
CA LYS A 422 16.19 6.36 -33.64
C LYS A 422 15.16 6.55 -34.78
N LYS A 423 13.85 6.39 -34.53
CA LYS A 423 12.77 6.49 -35.51
C LYS A 423 11.71 7.57 -35.21
N THR A 424 11.82 8.34 -34.13
CA THR A 424 10.90 9.45 -33.89
C THR A 424 11.49 10.73 -34.49
N SER A 425 11.02 11.09 -35.69
CA SER A 425 11.43 12.27 -36.46
C SER A 425 11.00 13.62 -35.86
N LYS A 426 10.54 13.66 -34.60
CA LYS A 426 10.19 14.90 -33.93
C LYS A 426 11.46 15.56 -33.37
N PRO A 427 11.79 16.80 -33.77
CA PRO A 427 12.94 17.53 -33.21
C PRO A 427 12.74 17.79 -31.72
N HIS A 428 13.85 17.88 -30.99
CA HIS A 428 13.85 18.13 -29.56
C HIS A 428 13.40 19.59 -29.30
N ASN A 429 12.25 19.80 -28.66
CA ASN A 429 11.73 21.13 -28.33
C ASN A 429 12.23 21.66 -26.97
N GLN A 430 13.29 21.07 -26.44
CA GLN A 430 13.88 21.43 -25.15
C GLN A 430 15.37 21.72 -25.33
N VAL A 431 15.91 22.56 -24.45
CA VAL A 431 17.33 22.97 -24.41
C VAL A 431 18.24 21.73 -24.42
N PRO A 432 19.41 21.77 -25.10
CA PRO A 432 20.40 20.70 -25.03
C PRO A 432 20.64 20.28 -23.57
N ASN A 433 20.65 18.97 -23.31
CA ASN A 433 20.83 18.33 -21.99
C ASN A 433 19.59 18.27 -21.06
N VAL A 434 18.41 18.72 -21.50
CA VAL A 434 17.16 18.53 -20.73
C VAL A 434 16.38 17.32 -21.27
N ARG A 435 15.87 16.46 -20.39
CA ARG A 435 15.08 15.30 -20.80
C ARG A 435 13.70 15.74 -21.30
N CYS A 436 13.36 15.49 -22.56
CA CYS A 436 11.97 15.65 -23.04
C CYS A 436 11.12 14.38 -22.79
N GLU A 437 9.80 14.48 -22.97
CA GLU A 437 8.86 13.37 -22.75
C GLU A 437 9.12 12.13 -23.63
N ASN A 438 9.79 12.31 -24.78
CA ASN A 438 10.12 11.22 -25.69
C ASN A 438 11.50 10.59 -25.42
N CYS A 439 12.27 11.12 -24.47
CA CYS A 439 13.55 10.58 -24.08
C CYS A 439 13.38 9.36 -23.17
N ARG A 440 13.93 8.22 -23.61
CA ARG A 440 14.02 7.01 -22.79
C ARG A 440 15.41 6.90 -22.17
N ASP A 441 15.48 6.29 -21.00
CA ASP A 441 16.75 6.01 -20.34
C ASP A 441 17.64 5.16 -21.25
N CYS A 442 18.92 5.53 -21.27
CA CYS A 442 19.93 4.82 -22.05
C CYS A 442 20.08 3.43 -21.46
N LYS A 443 19.80 2.40 -22.27
CA LYS A 443 19.90 0.99 -21.83
C LYS A 443 21.28 0.60 -21.31
N THR A 444 22.33 1.28 -21.74
CA THR A 444 23.72 0.94 -21.41
C THR A 444 24.11 1.44 -20.01
N CYS A 445 23.63 2.61 -19.59
CA CYS A 445 23.93 3.18 -18.27
C CYS A 445 22.70 3.27 -17.35
N HIS A 446 21.55 2.74 -17.76
CA HIS A 446 20.30 2.75 -16.99
C HIS A 446 19.89 4.14 -16.47
N GLY A 447 20.15 5.21 -17.24
CA GLY A 447 19.76 6.57 -16.85
C GLY A 447 20.85 7.38 -16.15
N THR A 448 21.95 6.77 -15.71
CA THR A 448 22.97 7.47 -14.89
C THR A 448 23.90 8.36 -15.71
N GLY A 449 24.07 8.07 -17.01
CA GLY A 449 25.08 8.74 -17.85
C GLY A 449 26.49 8.14 -17.75
N TYR A 450 26.73 7.26 -16.78
CA TYR A 450 28.04 6.67 -16.52
C TYR A 450 27.98 5.14 -16.53
N ILE A 451 29.07 4.52 -16.99
CA ILE A 451 29.27 3.07 -16.88
C ILE A 451 30.46 2.81 -15.96
N SER A 452 30.28 1.96 -14.96
CA SER A 452 31.40 1.43 -14.17
C SER A 452 32.23 0.52 -15.08
N LEU A 453 33.54 0.75 -15.12
CA LEU A 453 34.48 -0.14 -15.81
C LEU A 453 34.59 -1.49 -15.10
#